data_AF-A0A803MJU6-F1
#
_entry.id   AF-A0A803MJU6-F1
#
_cell.length_a   1.000
_cell.length_b   1.000
_cell.length_c   1.000
_cell.angle_alpha   90.00
_cell.angle_beta   90.00
_cell.angle_gamma   90.00
#
_symmetry.space_group_name_H-M   'P 1'
#
loop_
_entity.id
_entity.type
_entity.pdbx_description
1 polymer ?
#
loop_
_entity_poly.entity_id
_entity_poly.type
_entity_poly.pdbx_seq_one_letter_code
_entity_poly.pdbx_strand_id
1 'polypeptide(L)' 'MAIATGSSSLLKALLNPKKNVLAAMHKSSVDHRLRKYDHDIKEALDRLPREIVDARNQRLLRAIDLSMKHEYLPEDLQ' A
#
# COMPACT_ATOMS: atom_id res chain seq x y z
N MET A 1 20.75 -14.87 4.94
CA MET A 1 20.00 -16.13 4.72
C MET A 1 19.30 -16.04 3.38
N ALA A 2 19.67 -16.91 2.44
CA ALA A 2 19.14 -16.91 1.07
C ALA A 2 17.64 -17.22 1.09
N ILE A 3 16.82 -16.27 0.63
CA ILE A 3 15.41 -16.52 0.34
C ILE A 3 15.40 -17.54 -0.81
N ALA A 4 14.85 -18.72 -0.55
CA ALA A 4 14.80 -19.82 -1.52
C ALA A 4 14.21 -19.37 -2.86
N THR A 5 15.06 -19.19 -3.87
CA THR A 5 14.67 -19.00 -5.27
C THR A 5 14.25 -20.34 -5.88
N GLY A 6 13.14 -20.90 -5.39
CA GLY A 6 12.67 -22.21 -5.83
C GLY A 6 11.20 -22.44 -5.53
N SER A 7 10.31 -22.00 -6.41
CA SER A 7 8.94 -22.52 -6.46
C SER A 7 8.33 -22.41 -7.87
N SER A 8 8.51 -23.49 -8.64
CA SER A 8 7.58 -24.10 -9.61
C SER A 8 6.70 -23.18 -10.49
N SER A 9 6.84 -23.33 -11.81
CA SER A 9 5.92 -22.82 -12.85
C SER A 9 4.43 -23.10 -12.55
N LEU A 10 4.15 -24.15 -11.76
CA LEU A 10 2.82 -24.52 -11.28
C LEU A 10 2.22 -23.50 -10.30
N LEU A 11 2.97 -23.02 -9.29
CA LEU A 11 2.46 -22.00 -8.37
C LEU A 11 2.17 -20.68 -9.08
N LYS A 12 3.02 -20.28 -10.03
CA LYS A 12 2.73 -19.13 -10.89
C LYS A 12 1.48 -19.36 -11.72
N ALA A 13 1.25 -20.55 -12.28
CA ALA A 13 0.04 -20.85 -13.04
C ALA A 13 -1.24 -20.80 -12.17
N LEU A 14 -1.18 -21.29 -10.93
CA LEU A 14 -2.30 -21.28 -9.99
C LEU A 14 -2.63 -19.89 -9.44
N LEU A 15 -1.61 -19.07 -9.16
CA LEU A 15 -1.77 -17.73 -8.58
C LEU A 15 -2.01 -16.64 -9.63
N ASN A 16 -1.80 -16.92 -10.91
CA ASN A 16 -1.99 -15.94 -11.97
C ASN A 16 -3.50 -15.66 -12.21
N PRO A 17 -3.99 -14.43 -11.99
CA PRO A 17 -5.40 -14.09 -12.17
C PRO A 17 -5.85 -14.13 -13.65
N LYS A 18 -4.92 -14.21 -14.60
CA LYS A 18 -5.23 -14.39 -16.03
C LYS A 18 -5.49 -15.86 -16.42
N LYS A 19 -4.99 -16.80 -15.61
CA LYS A 19 -5.07 -18.25 -15.90
C LYS A 19 -6.02 -18.98 -14.95
N ASN A 20 -6.33 -18.40 -13.80
CA ASN A 20 -7.24 -18.95 -12.79
C ASN A 20 -8.41 -17.99 -12.51
N VAL A 21 -9.63 -18.47 -12.73
CA VAL A 21 -10.88 -17.70 -12.51
C VAL A 21 -11.08 -17.36 -11.03
N LEU A 22 -10.73 -18.25 -10.10
CA LEU A 22 -10.84 -17.99 -8.67
C LEU A 22 -9.90 -16.86 -8.22
N ALA A 23 -8.67 -16.86 -8.74
CA ALA A 23 -7.72 -15.77 -8.51
C ALA A 23 -8.19 -14.46 -9.16
N ALA A 24 -8.87 -14.52 -10.31
CA ALA A 24 -9.46 -13.34 -10.96
C ALA A 24 -10.60 -12.74 -10.14
N MET A 25 -11.50 -13.58 -9.60
CA MET A 25 -12.62 -13.16 -8.75
C MET A 25 -12.13 -12.57 -7.42
N HIS A 26 -11.12 -13.19 -6.81
CA HIS A 26 -10.50 -12.64 -5.60
C HIS A 26 -9.86 -11.28 -5.89
N LYS A 27 -9.11 -11.17 -6.99
CA LYS A 27 -8.50 -9.90 -7.41
C LYS A 27 -9.57 -8.81 -7.62
N SER A 28 -10.66 -9.10 -8.33
CA SER A 28 -11.70 -8.11 -8.60
C SER A 28 -12.45 -7.68 -7.32
N SER A 29 -12.69 -8.61 -6.39
CA SER A 29 -13.28 -8.29 -5.08
C SER A 29 -12.37 -7.39 -4.24
N VAL A 30 -11.07 -7.72 -4.17
CA VAL A 30 -10.10 -6.89 -3.45
C VAL A 30 -9.93 -5.52 -4.11
N ASP A 31 -9.83 -5.46 -5.44
CA ASP A 31 -9.72 -4.21 -6.20
C ASP A 31 -10.93 -3.30 -5.97
N HIS A 32 -12.14 -3.87 -6.04
CA HIS A 32 -13.37 -3.11 -5.78
C HIS A 32 -13.43 -2.56 -4.35
N ARG A 33 -13.04 -3.37 -3.36
CA ARG A 33 -12.98 -2.93 -1.95
C ARG A 33 -11.95 -1.84 -1.75
N LEU A 34 -10.76 -1.98 -2.33
CA LEU A 34 -9.69 -0.99 -2.20
C LEU A 34 -10.10 0.36 -2.81
N ARG A 35 -10.66 0.34 -4.02
CA ARG A 35 -11.20 1.55 -4.67
C ARG A 35 -12.29 2.24 -3.87
N LYS A 36 -13.16 1.46 -3.20
CA LYS A 36 -14.19 2.02 -2.32
C LYS A 36 -13.56 2.74 -1.13
N TYR A 37 -12.61 2.10 -0.45
CA TYR A 37 -11.90 2.74 0.65
C TYR A 37 -11.13 3.99 0.20
N ASP A 38 -10.54 4.00 -1.00
CA ASP A 38 -9.83 5.16 -1.53
C ASP A 38 -10.75 6.38 -1.68
N HIS A 39 -11.99 6.18 -2.16
CA HIS A 39 -12.97 7.25 -2.27
C HIS A 39 -13.45 7.76 -0.92
N ASP A 40 -13.78 6.84 0.00
CA ASP A 40 -14.26 7.21 1.34
C ASP A 40 -13.17 7.93 2.15
N ILE A 41 -11.90 7.51 2.01
CA ILE A 41 -10.75 8.16 2.65
C ILE A 41 -10.52 9.55 2.07
N LYS A 42 -10.62 9.71 0.74
CA LYS A 42 -10.48 11.03 0.10
C LYS A 42 -11.57 11.99 0.59
N GLU A 43 -12.82 11.53 0.64
CA GLU A 43 -13.93 12.34 1.14
C GLU A 43 -13.76 12.70 2.63
N ALA A 44 -13.29 11.75 3.44
CA ALA A 44 -12.99 12.02 4.85
C ALA A 44 -11.91 13.10 5.00
N LEU A 45 -10.82 13.02 4.22
CA LEU A 45 -9.75 14.03 4.25
C LEU A 45 -10.23 15.40 3.80
N ASP A 46 -11.11 15.47 2.80
CA ASP A 46 -11.67 16.73 2.28
C ASP A 46 -12.62 17.41 3.31
N ARG A 47 -13.15 16.66 4.30
CA ARG A 47 -13.97 17.20 5.40
C ARG A 47 -13.17 17.66 6.62
N LEU A 48 -11.90 17.30 6.73
CA LEU A 48 -11.06 17.67 7.88
C LEU A 48 -10.61 19.15 7.80
N PRO A 49 -10.34 19.80 8.94
CA PRO A 49 -9.70 21.10 8.98
C PRO A 49 -8.34 21.10 8.27
N ARG A 50 -8.03 22.23 7.63
CA ARG A 50 -6.86 22.34 6.75
C ARG A 50 -5.54 22.12 7.48
N GLU A 51 -5.46 22.56 8.74
CA GLU A 51 -4.29 22.43 9.60
C GLU A 51 -3.91 20.96 9.84
N ILE A 52 -4.92 20.09 9.99
CA ILE A 52 -4.72 18.66 10.23
C ILE A 52 -4.22 17.98 8.96
N VAL A 53 -4.79 18.36 7.80
CA VAL A 53 -4.39 17.84 6.48
C VAL A 53 -2.96 18.27 6.15
N ASP A 54 -2.61 19.52 6.39
CA ASP A 54 -1.27 20.05 6.13
C ASP A 54 -0.23 19.42 7.06
N ALA A 55 -0.56 19.23 8.36
CA ALA A 55 0.30 18.51 9.30
C ALA A 55 0.49 17.03 8.92
N ARG A 56 -0.53 16.38 8.33
CA ARG A 56 -0.40 15.03 7.75
C ARG A 56 0.55 15.04 6.56
N ASN A 57 0.37 15.98 5.64
CA ASN A 57 1.19 16.08 4.43
C ASN A 57 2.66 16.34 4.77
N GLN A 58 2.95 17.17 5.77
CA GLN A 58 4.30 17.41 6.26
C GLN A 58 4.95 16.14 6.85
N ARG A 59 4.20 15.36 7.63
CA ARG A 59 4.68 14.07 8.17
C ARG A 59 4.98 13.06 7.07
N LEU A 60 4.12 12.98 6.05
CA LEU A 60 4.34 12.11 4.90
C LEU A 60 5.57 12.54 4.09
N LEU A 61 5.74 13.84 3.84
CA LEU A 61 6.90 14.36 3.12
C LEU A 61 8.20 14.06 3.87
N ARG A 62 8.21 14.22 5.20
CA ARG A 62 9.36 13.85 6.05
C ARG A 62 9.67 12.36 5.97
N ALA A 63 8.64 11.51 6.02
CA ALA A 63 8.83 10.06 5.90
C ALA A 63 9.39 9.66 4.52
N ILE A 64 8.95 10.34 3.46
CA ILE A 64 9.48 10.14 2.10
C ILE A 64 10.95 10.58 2.03
N ASP A 65 11.29 11.74 2.59
CA ASP A 65 12.67 12.24 2.63
C ASP A 65 13.62 11.27 3.35
N LEU A 66 13.23 10.77 4.53
CA LEU A 66 13.98 9.74 5.27
C LEU A 66 14.10 8.42 4.50
N SER A 67 13.01 8.00 3.84
CA SER A 67 13.00 6.81 2.98
C SER A 67 13.96 6.93 1.79
N MET A 68 14.01 8.11 1.15
CA MET A 68 14.95 8.40 0.05
C MET A 68 16.41 8.41 0.51
N LYS A 69 16.66 8.82 1.76
CA LYS A 69 17.99 8.82 2.38
C LYS A 69 18.39 7.47 2.97
N HIS A 70 17.46 6.50 3.01
CA HIS A 70 17.64 5.22 3.72
C HIS A 70 17.99 5.39 5.20
N GLU A 71 17.46 6.45 5.82
CA GLU A 71 17.66 6.79 7.22
C GLU A 71 16.36 6.62 8.00
N TYR A 72 16.48 6.39 9.31
CA TYR A 72 15.34 6.32 10.22
C TYR A 72 15.10 7.66 10.91
N LEU A 73 13.92 7.83 11.49
CA LEU A 73 13.65 8.99 12.35
C LEU A 73 14.56 8.89 13.58
N PRO A 74 15.17 10.00 14.05
CA PRO A 74 16.04 9.98 15.22
C PRO A 74 15.25 9.56 16.48
N GLU A 75 15.92 8.85 17.38
CA GLU A 75 15.33 8.20 18.58
C GLU A 75 14.55 9.18 19.46
N ASP A 76 14.99 10.44 19.54
CA ASP A 76 14.32 11.48 20.34
C ASP A 76 12.92 11.86 19.83
N LEU A 77 12.61 11.53 18.58
CA LEU A 77 11.37 11.87 17.87
C LEU A 77 10.57 10.64 17.42
N GLN A 78 11.03 9.43 17.76
CA GLN A 78 10.46 8.15 17.34
C GLN A 78 9.26 7.74 18.22
#